data_AF-A0A956XP79-F1
#
_entry.id   AF-A0A956XP79-F1
#
_cell.length_a   1.000
_cell.length_b   1.000
_cell.length_c   1.000
_cell.angle_alpha   90.00
_cell.angle_beta   90.00
_cell.angle_gamma   90.00
#
_symmetry.space_group_name_H-M   'P 1'
#
loop_
_entity.id
_entity.type
_entity.pdbx_description
1 polymer ?
#
loop_
_entity_poly.entity_id
_entity_poly.type
_entity_poly.pdbx_seq_one_letter_code
_entity_poly.pdbx_strand_id
1 'polypeptide(L)' 'MLPIFALVFVDVLGLTLILPLLHLYAAAFGASAFEIGLVAAAFPLAQLIGVPAMGALSDRFGRKPLLLISQIT' A
#
# COMPACT_ATOMS: atom_id res chain seq x y z
N MET A 1 5.39 20.01 -5.82
CA MET A 1 5.18 18.93 -6.81
C MET A 1 6.28 17.89 -6.76
N LEU A 2 7.57 18.27 -6.83
CA LEU A 2 8.70 17.34 -6.69
C LEU A 2 8.63 16.39 -5.47
N PRO A 3 8.33 16.85 -4.23
CA PRO A 3 8.26 15.94 -3.08
C PRO A 3 7.10 14.93 -3.16
N ILE A 4 5.96 15.31 -3.75
CA ILE A 4 4.83 14.41 -3.97
C ILE A 4 5.21 13.34 -5.01
N PHE A 5 5.90 13.74 -6.08
CA PHE A 5 6.42 12.80 -7.08
C PHE A 5 7.41 11.80 -6.49
N ALA A 6 8.37 12.27 -5.69
CA ALA A 6 9.34 11.40 -5.04
C ALA A 6 8.65 10.40 -4.08
N LEU A 7 7.64 10.86 -3.34
CA LEU A 7 6.86 10.01 -2.43
C LEU A 7 6.11 8.91 -3.19
N VAL A 8 5.35 9.27 -4.23
CA VAL A 8 4.62 8.28 -5.05
C VAL A 8 5.59 7.33 -5.75
N PHE A 9 6.74 7.83 -6.20
CA PHE A 9 7.76 6.99 -6.82
C PHE A 9 8.30 5.93 -5.87
N VAL A 10 8.70 6.32 -4.65
CA VAL A 10 9.22 5.38 -3.64
C VAL A 10 8.15 4.36 -3.24
N ASP A 11 6.90 4.80 -3.08
CA ASP A 11 5.78 3.93 -2.72
C ASP A 11 5.51 2.86 -3.78
N VAL A 12 5.35 3.26 -5.04
CA VAL A 12 5.12 2.34 -6.16
C VAL A 12 6.31 1.39 -6.33
N LEU A 13 7.55 1.89 -6.20
CA LEU A 13 8.75 1.08 -6.34
C LEU A 13 8.84 0.03 -5.22
N GLY A 14 8.59 0.42 -3.96
CA GLY A 14 8.54 -0.50 -2.82
C GLY A 14 7.47 -1.57 -3.01
N LEU A 15 6.25 -1.18 -3.39
CA LEU A 15 5.16 -2.11 -3.61
C LEU A 15 5.44 -3.11 -4.74
N THR A 16 6.02 -2.62 -5.83
CA THR A 16 6.36 -3.44 -7.01
C THR A 16 7.46 -4.45 -6.71
N LEU A 17 8.39 -4.14 -5.80
CA LEU A 17 9.43 -5.08 -5.38
C LEU A 17 8.91 -6.08 -4.33
N ILE A 18 8.15 -5.60 -3.36
CA ILE A 18 7.72 -6.41 -2.20
C ILE A 18 6.64 -7.42 -2.60
N LEU A 19 5.62 -7.01 -3.38
CA LEU A 19 4.52 -7.92 -3.71
C LEU A 19 5.00 -9.20 -4.40
N PRO A 20 5.76 -9.18 -5.51
CA PRO A 20 6.22 -10.40 -6.17
C PRO A 20 7.06 -11.28 -5.24
N LEU A 21 7.93 -10.67 -4.43
CA LEU A 21 8.73 -11.40 -3.44
C LEU A 21 7.84 -12.09 -2.41
N LEU A 22 6.79 -11.44 -1.91
CA LEU A 22 5.85 -12.03 -0.98
C LEU A 22 5.15 -13.27 -1.57
N HIS A 23 4.74 -13.22 -2.85
CA HIS A 23 4.14 -14.38 -3.52
C HIS A 23 5.16 -15.52 -3.72
N LEU A 24 6.40 -15.17 -4.07
CA LEU A 24 7.49 -16.13 -4.23
C LEU A 24 7.84 -16.81 -2.91
N TYR A 25 7.90 -16.05 -1.81
CA TYR A 25 8.11 -16.61 -0.47
C TYR A 25 6.95 -17.50 -0.06
N ALA A 26 5.70 -17.06 -0.25
CA ALA A 26 4.53 -17.89 0.06
C ALA A 26 4.60 -19.25 -0.66
N ALA A 27 4.94 -19.25 -1.95
CA ALA A 27 5.18 -20.48 -2.70
C ALA A 27 6.35 -21.31 -2.14
N ALA A 28 7.46 -20.68 -1.77
CA ALA A 28 8.62 -21.35 -1.18
C ALA A 28 8.34 -21.96 0.21
N PHE A 29 7.41 -21.38 0.98
CA PHE A 29 6.91 -21.93 2.24
C PHE A 29 5.84 -23.03 2.05
N GLY A 30 5.53 -23.40 0.81
CA GLY A 30 4.57 -24.47 0.50
C GLY A 30 3.11 -24.02 0.50
N ALA A 31 2.83 -22.72 0.40
CA ALA A 31 1.46 -22.23 0.30
C ALA A 31 0.78 -22.75 -0.98
N SER A 32 -0.48 -23.12 -0.84
CA SER A 32 -1.34 -23.52 -1.95
C SER A 32 -1.65 -22.33 -2.88
N ALA A 33 -2.04 -22.63 -4.11
CA ALA A 33 -2.46 -21.60 -5.08
C ALA A 33 -3.61 -20.71 -4.55
N PHE A 34 -4.49 -21.28 -3.72
CA PHE A 34 -5.58 -20.54 -3.09
C PHE A 34 -5.06 -19.54 -2.05
N GLU A 35 -4.11 -19.94 -1.20
CA GLU A 35 -3.51 -19.06 -0.19
C GLU A 35 -2.71 -17.93 -0.83
N ILE A 36 -1.95 -18.23 -1.89
CA ILE A 36 -1.24 -17.22 -2.68
C ILE A 36 -2.24 -16.22 -3.28
N GLY A 37 -3.38 -16.71 -3.81
CA GLY A 37 -4.46 -15.85 -4.29
C GLY A 37 -5.09 -14.99 -3.19
N LEU A 38 -5.23 -15.52 -1.97
CA LEU A 38 -5.74 -14.80 -0.82
C LEU A 38 -4.81 -13.66 -0.40
N VAL A 39 -3.49 -13.91 -0.37
CA VAL A 39 -2.46 -12.91 -0.09
C VAL A 39 -2.42 -11.84 -1.17
N ALA A 40 -2.55 -12.23 -2.44
CA ALA A 40 -2.65 -11.31 -3.56
C ALA A 40 -3.87 -10.38 -3.43
N ALA A 41 -5.01 -10.92 -3.01
CA ALA A 41 -6.27 -10.19 -2.85
C ALA A 41 -6.31 -9.30 -1.58
N ALA A 42 -5.52 -9.63 -0.55
CA ALA A 42 -5.51 -8.87 0.70
C ALA A 42 -5.14 -7.40 0.50
N PHE A 43 -4.16 -7.11 -0.35
CA PHE A 43 -3.73 -5.74 -0.64
C PHE A 43 -4.81 -4.86 -1.32
N PRO A 44 -5.40 -5.25 -2.47
CA PRO A 44 -6.48 -4.48 -3.08
C PRO A 44 -7.74 -4.42 -2.20
N LEU A 45 -8.04 -5.44 -1.40
CA LEU A 45 -9.13 -5.39 -0.42
C LEU A 45 -8.89 -4.34 0.66
N ALA A 46 -7.67 -4.28 1.19
CA ALA A 46 -7.29 -3.24 2.14
C ALA A 46 -7.35 -1.84 1.51
N GLN A 47 -6.90 -1.69 0.26
CA GLN A 47 -6.97 -0.42 -0.46
C GLN A 47 -8.40 0.02 -0.75
N LEU A 48 -9.31 -0.90 -1.04
CA LEU A 48 -10.73 -0.60 -1.31
C LEU A 48 -11.38 0.16 -0.16
N ILE A 49 -10.97 -0.11 1.08
CA ILE A 49 -11.49 0.54 2.29
C ILE A 49 -10.58 1.70 2.71
N GLY A 50 -9.26 1.47 2.69
CA GLY A 50 -8.26 2.41 3.17
C GLY A 50 -8.18 3.69 2.32
N VAL A 51 -8.26 3.58 0.99
CA VAL A 51 -8.15 4.73 0.08
C VAL A 51 -9.34 5.69 0.26
N PRO A 52 -10.61 5.25 0.25
CA PRO A 52 -11.74 6.15 0.50
C PRO A 52 -11.75 6.72 1.93
N ALA A 53 -11.41 5.90 2.94
CA ALA A 53 -11.37 6.36 4.32
C ALA A 53 -10.32 7.45 4.53
N MET A 54 -9.11 7.26 4.02
CA MET A 54 -8.04 8.25 4.08
C MET A 54 -8.33 9.49 3.22
N GLY A 55 -8.97 9.33 2.06
CA GLY A 55 -9.41 10.45 1.24
C GLY A 55 -10.44 11.33 1.96
N ALA A 56 -11.47 10.72 2.54
CA ALA A 56 -12.49 11.43 3.32
C ALA A 56 -11.90 12.11 4.57
N LEU A 57 -10.93 11.46 5.23
CA LEU A 57 -10.23 12.03 6.38
C LEU A 57 -9.36 13.23 5.96
N SER A 58 -8.62 13.11 4.85
CA SER A 58 -7.80 14.20 4.28
C SER A 58 -8.64 15.43 3.95
N ASP A 59 -9.83 15.23 3.39
CA ASP A 59 -10.71 16.33 3.00
C ASP A 59 -11.30 17.06 4.22
N ARG A 60 -11.46 16.37 5.36
CA ARG A 60 -12.04 16.94 6.59
C ARG A 60 -11.01 17.66 7.47
N PHE A 61 -9.76 17.19 7.50
CA PHE A 61 -8.68 17.75 8.34
C PHE A 61 -7.73 18.70 7.59
N GLY A 62 -7.91 18.84 6.27
CA GLY A 62 -7.02 19.61 5.40
C GLY A 62 -5.77 18.81 5.00
N ARG A 63 -5.26 19.02 3.78
CA ARG A 63 -4.16 18.21 3.21
C ARG A 63 -2.81 18.35 3.93
N LYS A 64 -2.59 19.44 4.68
CA LYS A 64 -1.28 19.78 5.29
C LYS A 64 -0.93 18.97 6.55
N PRO A 65 -1.82 18.78 7.56
CA PRO A 65 -1.51 17.98 8.74
C PRO A 65 -1.31 16.49 8.44
N LEU A 66 -2.09 15.91 7.51
CA LEU A 66 -1.98 14.49 7.16
C LEU A 66 -0.62 14.15 6.52
N LEU A 67 -0.14 15.02 5.62
CA LEU A 67 1.18 14.87 5.00
C LEU A 67 2.33 14.99 6.00
N LEU A 68 2.16 15.73 7.11
CA LEU A 68 3.18 15.82 8.15
C LEU A 68 3.19 14.58 9.05
N ILE A 69 2.02 14.01 9.36
CA ILE A 69 1.91 12.80 10.19
C ILE A 69 2.48 11.57 9.46
N SER A 70 2.24 11.44 8.14
CA SER A 70 2.76 10.32 7.34
C SER A 70 4.28 10.33 7.14
N GLN A 71 4.96 11.42 7.48
CA GLN A 71 6.43 11.55 7.37
C GLN A 71 7.12 11.30 8.70
N ILE A 72 6.37 11.34 9.81
CA ILE A 72 6.87 11.09 11.17
C ILE A 72 6.57 9.65 11.63
N THR A 73 5.61 8.98 10.98
CA THR A 73 5.23 7.58 11.23
C THR A 73 5.67 6.72 10.05
#